data_AF-A0A0G0RBB6-F1
#
_entry.id   AF-A0A0G0RBB6-F1
#
_cell.length_a   1.000
_cell.length_b   1.000
_cell.length_c   1.000
_cell.angle_alpha   90.00
_cell.angle_beta   90.00
_cell.angle_gamma   90.00
#
_symmetry.space_group_name_H-M   'P 1'
#
loop_
_entity.id
_entity.type
_entity.pdbx_description
1 polymer ?
#
loop_
_entity_poly.entity_id
_entity_poly.type
_entity_poly.pdbx_seq_one_letter_code
_entity_poly.pdbx_strand_id
1 'polypeptide(L)'
;MKYELVLGLEIHLQLNTKAKMFCSCKNEPFGSKPNTHVCPICLGLPGAMPVPNKEAIEKAQIMAQTLGSNLREEIIFERKNYFYPDLPKAFQLTTPHYPVSESGTFKWTHLNEKKEISWREIHIEEDTAKSMHKNGKTWIDFNKSGVPLLEMVTEPDFKTIEDAVLFAKEVQKIAREIKASEADMEKGHMRLEANVSLRKKGQKGLPSYRVEIKNINSFTFMKNALSVEVERQTQALDKGETLYQETRGYNEDKKITFSQRSKEEAHDYRYFPEPDIPPIRFSKIEIKKMGENSFMLPEIKKEMLVKANIAVGNATIISSNPKMYNYTSEALDQAKGTIISGATITSMIVNKKVDINVVSPKEFVETLVKEKESIVTDDSQLSIWVDQAIADNPKAIDDIKKGKMAAIGVLIGSVMKYSKGTADVKKVHDLLQKKLT
;
A
#
# COMPACT_ATOMS: atom_id res chain seq x y z
N MET A 1 1.97 2.57 -33.90
CA MET A 1 0.58 2.13 -33.69
C MET A 1 -0.38 3.23 -34.13
N LYS A 2 -1.45 2.88 -34.85
CA LYS A 2 -2.49 3.79 -35.39
C LYS A 2 -3.48 4.26 -34.31
N TYR A 3 -3.61 3.46 -33.26
CA TYR A 3 -4.54 3.69 -32.15
C TYR A 3 -3.81 3.83 -30.81
N GLU A 4 -4.43 4.53 -29.87
CA GLU A 4 -4.05 4.67 -28.47
C GLU A 4 -5.05 3.89 -27.60
N LEU A 5 -4.53 3.24 -26.55
CA LEU A 5 -5.31 2.55 -25.54
C LEU A 5 -6.02 3.56 -24.63
N VAL A 6 -7.30 3.31 -24.37
CA VAL A 6 -8.09 3.97 -23.32
C VAL A 6 -8.61 2.85 -22.42
N LEU A 7 -8.00 2.71 -21.25
CA LEU A 7 -8.23 1.60 -20.35
C LEU A 7 -8.43 2.11 -18.94
N GLY A 8 -9.50 1.67 -18.28
CA GLY A 8 -9.77 1.86 -16.85
C GLY A 8 -10.16 0.53 -16.19
N LEU A 9 -10.03 0.47 -14.87
CA LEU A 9 -10.29 -0.74 -14.08
C LEU A 9 -11.34 -0.47 -13.00
N GLU A 10 -12.15 -1.49 -12.74
CA GLU A 10 -12.98 -1.61 -11.55
C GLU A 10 -12.42 -2.76 -10.72
N ILE A 11 -11.99 -2.47 -9.49
CA ILE A 11 -11.33 -3.41 -8.60
C ILE A 11 -12.21 -3.64 -7.38
N HIS A 12 -12.70 -4.87 -7.23
CA HIS A 12 -13.49 -5.27 -6.07
C HIS A 12 -12.60 -6.03 -5.09
N LEU A 13 -12.63 -5.65 -3.81
CA LEU A 13 -11.86 -6.24 -2.71
C LEU A 13 -12.80 -6.66 -1.58
N GLN A 14 -12.81 -7.95 -1.25
CA GLN A 14 -13.51 -8.47 -0.08
C GLN A 14 -12.74 -8.10 1.18
N LEU A 15 -13.35 -7.30 2.06
CA LEU A 15 -12.69 -6.87 3.29
C LEU A 15 -12.64 -8.01 4.31
N ASN A 16 -11.49 -8.21 4.95
CA ASN A 16 -11.26 -9.30 5.93
C ASN A 16 -11.66 -8.89 7.36
N THR A 17 -12.89 -8.41 7.53
CA THR A 17 -13.48 -8.07 8.84
C THR A 17 -13.89 -9.31 9.63
N LYS A 18 -14.19 -9.16 10.93
CA LYS A 18 -14.73 -10.26 11.74
C LYS A 18 -16.20 -10.60 11.41
N ALA A 19 -17.00 -9.56 11.19
CA ALA A 19 -18.43 -9.65 10.92
C ALA A 19 -18.76 -9.15 9.51
N LYS A 20 -19.95 -9.49 9.00
CA LYS A 20 -20.50 -9.00 7.74
C LYS A 20 -20.72 -7.48 7.75
N MET A 21 -21.03 -6.91 6.59
CA MET A 21 -21.13 -5.46 6.40
C MET A 21 -22.28 -4.83 7.17
N PHE A 22 -23.41 -5.54 7.24
CA PHE A 22 -24.65 -5.01 7.80
C PHE A 22 -25.26 -5.87 8.92
N CYS A 23 -24.55 -6.90 9.40
CA CYS A 23 -25.01 -7.77 10.47
C CYS A 23 -23.85 -8.42 11.24
N SER A 24 -24.16 -9.07 12.36
CA SER A 24 -23.18 -9.70 13.25
C SER A 24 -22.73 -11.11 12.82
N CYS A 25 -23.19 -11.62 11.67
CA CYS A 25 -22.75 -12.91 11.15
C CYS A 25 -21.25 -12.93 10.87
N LYS A 26 -20.64 -14.10 11.03
CA LYS A 26 -19.22 -14.33 10.72
C LYS A 26 -18.93 -14.05 9.25
N ASN A 27 -17.86 -13.30 8.98
CA ASN A 27 -17.34 -13.09 7.63
C ASN A 27 -16.37 -14.20 7.22
N GLU A 28 -16.89 -15.43 7.13
CA GLU A 28 -16.15 -16.61 6.67
C GLU A 28 -16.98 -17.38 5.64
N PRO A 29 -17.20 -16.81 4.44
CA PRO A 29 -18.15 -17.38 3.48
C PRO A 29 -17.65 -18.66 2.80
N PHE A 30 -16.37 -19.02 2.97
CA PHE A 30 -15.73 -20.17 2.34
C PHE A 30 -15.42 -21.28 3.34
N GLY A 31 -15.40 -22.54 2.87
CA GLY A 31 -15.04 -23.71 3.69
C GLY A 31 -16.10 -24.17 4.70
N SER A 32 -17.17 -23.39 4.88
CA SER A 32 -18.29 -23.72 5.78
C SER A 32 -19.41 -24.46 5.06
N LYS A 33 -20.29 -25.15 5.81
CA LYS A 33 -21.50 -25.76 5.26
C LYS A 33 -22.40 -24.66 4.68
N PRO A 34 -23.12 -24.88 3.56
CA PRO A 34 -24.00 -23.87 2.98
C PRO A 34 -25.03 -23.34 3.99
N ASN A 35 -25.28 -22.03 3.94
CA ASN A 35 -26.28 -21.33 4.74
C ASN A 35 -26.12 -21.48 6.27
N THR A 36 -24.90 -21.51 6.80
CA THR A 36 -24.62 -21.54 8.25
C THR A 36 -24.23 -20.19 8.84
N HIS A 37 -23.71 -19.27 8.03
CA HIS A 37 -23.32 -17.92 8.45
C HIS A 37 -24.37 -16.89 8.02
N VAL A 38 -25.61 -17.14 8.43
CA VAL A 38 -26.80 -16.39 8.00
C VAL A 38 -27.62 -15.90 9.18
N CYS A 39 -28.33 -14.79 8.99
CA CYS A 39 -29.27 -14.22 9.94
C CYS A 39 -30.41 -13.52 9.18
N PRO A 40 -31.47 -13.06 9.86
CA PRO A 40 -32.60 -12.38 9.21
C PRO A 40 -32.20 -11.21 8.30
N ILE A 41 -31.15 -10.46 8.66
CA ILE A 41 -30.68 -9.29 7.89
C ILE A 41 -30.08 -9.71 6.55
N CYS A 42 -29.09 -10.60 6.55
CA CYS A 42 -28.44 -11.02 5.30
C CYS A 42 -29.30 -11.99 4.47
N LEU A 43 -30.38 -12.52 5.06
CA LEU A 43 -31.42 -13.26 4.33
C LEU A 43 -32.55 -12.36 3.82
N GLY A 44 -32.54 -11.06 4.12
CA GLY A 44 -33.60 -10.14 3.70
C GLY A 44 -34.98 -10.50 4.25
N LEU A 45 -35.06 -11.06 5.47
CA LEU A 45 -36.34 -11.42 6.07
C LEU A 45 -37.15 -10.18 6.46
N PRO A 46 -38.50 -10.24 6.42
CA PRO A 46 -39.36 -9.13 6.81
C PRO A 46 -39.03 -8.60 8.21
N GLY A 47 -38.90 -7.28 8.33
CA GLY A 47 -38.61 -6.59 9.59
C GLY A 47 -37.12 -6.54 9.98
N ALA A 48 -36.22 -7.12 9.18
CA ALA A 48 -34.79 -7.04 9.45
C ALA A 48 -34.21 -5.66 9.01
N MET A 49 -33.35 -5.08 9.86
CA MET A 49 -32.71 -3.78 9.60
C MET A 49 -31.18 -3.92 9.54
N PRO A 50 -30.52 -3.27 8.56
CA PRO A 50 -29.06 -3.30 8.43
C PRO A 50 -28.36 -2.46 9.50
N VAL A 51 -27.21 -2.94 10.01
CA VAL A 51 -26.35 -2.20 10.94
C VAL A 51 -24.93 -2.12 10.36
N PRO A 52 -24.46 -0.94 9.91
CA PRO A 52 -23.16 -0.78 9.27
C PRO A 52 -21.98 -1.23 10.14
N ASN A 53 -21.04 -1.93 9.52
CA ASN A 53 -19.84 -2.42 10.16
C ASN A 53 -18.74 -1.35 10.20
N LYS A 54 -18.43 -0.86 11.41
CA LYS A 54 -17.38 0.13 11.65
C LYS A 54 -16.00 -0.34 11.15
N GLU A 55 -15.62 -1.59 11.35
CA GLU A 55 -14.33 -2.14 10.92
C GLU A 55 -14.19 -2.10 9.39
N ALA A 56 -15.27 -2.39 8.66
CA ALA A 56 -15.26 -2.36 7.20
C ALA A 56 -15.05 -0.93 6.68
N ILE A 57 -15.75 0.04 7.27
CA ILE A 57 -15.63 1.46 6.91
C ILE A 57 -14.22 1.96 7.20
N GLU A 58 -13.66 1.67 8.38
CA GLU A 58 -12.29 2.06 8.74
C GLU A 58 -11.25 1.47 7.78
N LYS A 59 -11.39 0.18 7.41
CA LYS A 59 -10.51 -0.46 6.42
C LYS A 59 -10.58 0.19 5.05
N ALA A 60 -11.78 0.56 4.61
CA ALA A 60 -11.96 1.26 3.34
C ALA A 60 -11.35 2.68 3.36
N GLN A 61 -11.50 3.40 4.47
CA GLN A 61 -10.86 4.71 4.68
C GLN A 61 -9.33 4.61 4.65
N ILE A 62 -8.75 3.62 5.33
CA ILE A 62 -7.29 3.37 5.29
C ILE A 62 -6.83 3.06 3.87
N MET A 63 -7.57 2.22 3.14
CA MET A 63 -7.27 1.91 1.74
C MET A 63 -7.26 3.18 0.87
N ALA A 64 -8.30 4.02 0.98
CA ALA A 64 -8.41 5.26 0.21
C ALA A 64 -7.27 6.24 0.49
N GLN A 65 -6.94 6.47 1.77
CA GLN A 65 -5.81 7.34 2.16
C GLN A 65 -4.48 6.79 1.66
N THR A 66 -4.25 5.48 1.79
CA THR A 66 -3.02 4.82 1.32
C THR A 66 -2.85 4.97 -0.20
N LEU A 67 -3.97 5.02 -0.93
CA LEU A 67 -4.01 5.24 -2.38
C LEU A 67 -3.99 6.73 -2.79
N GLY A 68 -3.65 7.64 -1.85
CA GLY A 68 -3.35 9.03 -2.14
C GLY A 68 -4.58 9.93 -2.25
N SER A 69 -5.54 9.77 -1.33
CA SER A 69 -6.80 10.49 -1.38
C SER A 69 -7.25 11.09 -0.05
N ASN A 70 -8.11 12.10 -0.14
CA ASN A 70 -8.87 12.67 0.97
C ASN A 70 -10.18 11.89 1.19
N LEU A 71 -10.57 11.74 2.45
CA LEU A 71 -11.83 11.10 2.82
C LEU A 71 -12.98 12.11 2.81
N ARG A 72 -14.19 11.62 2.55
CA ARG A 72 -15.41 12.42 2.75
C ARG A 72 -15.73 12.56 4.24
N GLU A 73 -16.33 13.68 4.61
CA GLU A 73 -16.86 13.92 5.95
C GLU A 73 -18.20 13.21 6.20
N GLU A 74 -18.85 12.74 5.13
CA GLU A 74 -20.15 12.06 5.19
C GLU A 74 -20.19 10.89 4.19
N ILE A 75 -20.73 9.76 4.63
CA ILE A 75 -21.06 8.58 3.81
C ILE A 75 -22.56 8.34 3.91
N ILE A 76 -23.20 8.11 2.77
CA ILE A 76 -24.63 7.78 2.69
C ILE A 76 -24.76 6.46 1.93
N PHE A 77 -25.35 5.47 2.58
CA PHE A 77 -25.71 4.21 1.93
C PHE A 77 -26.94 4.42 1.04
N GLU A 78 -26.95 3.73 -0.09
CA GLU A 78 -27.99 3.77 -1.10
C GLU A 78 -28.40 2.34 -1.46
N ARG A 79 -29.64 2.20 -1.93
CA ARG A 79 -30.15 0.94 -2.49
C ARG A 79 -29.90 0.92 -3.99
N LYS A 80 -29.12 -0.05 -4.46
CA LYS A 80 -29.00 -0.44 -5.88
C LYS A 80 -30.03 -1.53 -6.16
N ASN A 81 -31.15 -1.19 -6.78
CA ASN A 81 -32.31 -2.08 -6.91
C ASN A 81 -32.21 -2.97 -8.15
N TYR A 82 -32.15 -4.29 -7.94
CA TYR A 82 -32.25 -5.28 -9.01
C TYR A 82 -32.64 -6.65 -8.45
N PHE A 83 -33.31 -7.45 -9.28
CA PHE A 83 -33.78 -8.78 -8.88
C PHE A 83 -32.82 -9.85 -9.37
N TYR A 84 -32.27 -10.60 -8.44
CA TYR A 84 -31.52 -11.82 -8.74
C TYR A 84 -31.63 -12.82 -7.58
N PRO A 85 -31.66 -14.15 -7.82
CA PRO A 85 -31.83 -15.14 -6.75
C PRO A 85 -30.77 -15.12 -5.64
N ASP A 86 -29.59 -14.59 -5.92
CA ASP A 86 -28.49 -14.46 -4.95
C ASP A 86 -28.53 -13.16 -4.13
N LEU A 87 -29.49 -12.27 -4.42
CA LEU A 87 -29.69 -11.01 -3.74
C LEU A 87 -31.06 -11.00 -3.05
N PRO A 88 -31.14 -11.51 -1.81
CA PRO A 88 -32.43 -11.81 -1.19
C PRO A 88 -33.28 -10.57 -0.89
N LYS A 89 -32.64 -9.40 -0.74
CA LYS A 89 -33.31 -8.12 -0.46
C LYS A 89 -33.92 -7.47 -1.71
N ALA A 90 -33.62 -7.97 -2.92
CA ALA A 90 -33.90 -7.30 -4.20
C ALA A 90 -33.27 -5.91 -4.37
N PHE A 91 -32.34 -5.56 -3.49
CA PHE A 91 -31.44 -4.42 -3.60
C PHE A 91 -30.13 -4.72 -2.88
N GLN A 92 -29.05 -4.14 -3.39
CA GLN A 92 -27.72 -4.19 -2.80
C GLN A 92 -27.45 -2.85 -2.14
N LEU A 93 -27.01 -2.87 -0.88
CA LEU A 93 -26.52 -1.67 -0.19
C LEU A 93 -25.13 -1.30 -0.71
N THR A 94 -24.97 -0.05 -1.12
CA THR A 94 -23.73 0.49 -1.70
C THR A 94 -23.62 2.00 -1.44
N THR A 95 -22.51 2.64 -1.81
CA THR A 95 -22.29 4.09 -1.62
C THR A 95 -21.71 4.79 -2.87
N PRO A 96 -22.26 4.61 -4.09
CA PRO A 96 -21.63 5.11 -5.31
C PRO A 96 -21.68 6.64 -5.43
N HIS A 97 -22.75 7.30 -4.97
CA HIS A 97 -22.83 8.77 -5.05
C HIS A 97 -22.25 9.48 -3.82
N TYR A 98 -22.17 8.77 -2.69
CA TYR A 98 -21.57 9.24 -1.44
C TYR A 98 -20.47 8.30 -0.94
N PRO A 99 -19.43 8.02 -1.77
CA PRO A 99 -18.36 7.07 -1.46
C PRO A 99 -17.52 7.45 -0.25
N VAL A 100 -16.64 6.54 0.13
CA VAL A 100 -15.57 6.83 1.10
C VAL A 100 -14.66 7.94 0.59
N SER A 101 -14.43 7.96 -0.74
CA SER A 101 -13.67 8.99 -1.43
C SER A 101 -14.06 9.14 -2.91
N GLU A 102 -13.96 10.37 -3.45
CA GLU A 102 -14.32 10.78 -4.82
C GLU A 102 -13.13 11.12 -5.74
N SER A 103 -11.90 10.94 -5.29
CA SER A 103 -10.73 11.04 -6.18
C SER A 103 -9.45 10.69 -5.45
N GLY A 104 -8.49 10.15 -6.16
CA GLY A 104 -7.13 10.06 -5.65
C GLY A 104 -6.13 9.82 -6.76
N THR A 105 -4.86 9.90 -6.37
CA THR A 105 -3.75 9.65 -7.28
C THR A 105 -2.74 8.77 -6.58
N PHE A 106 -2.60 7.55 -7.08
CA PHE A 106 -1.61 6.63 -6.57
C PHE A 106 -0.30 6.79 -7.34
N LYS A 107 0.78 7.04 -6.59
CA LYS A 107 2.13 7.23 -7.12
C LYS A 107 3.04 6.16 -6.54
N TRP A 108 3.77 5.45 -7.40
CA TRP A 108 4.73 4.44 -6.99
C TRP A 108 5.94 4.42 -7.92
N THR A 109 6.99 3.70 -7.53
CA THR A 109 8.18 3.49 -8.37
C THR A 109 8.26 2.03 -8.78
N HIS A 110 8.43 1.77 -10.06
CA HIS A 110 8.67 0.43 -10.59
C HIS A 110 9.90 0.43 -11.50
N LEU A 111 10.90 -0.40 -11.18
CA LEU A 111 12.18 -0.48 -11.94
C LEU A 111 12.84 0.90 -12.16
N ASN A 112 12.81 1.77 -11.14
CA ASN A 112 13.30 3.16 -11.15
C ASN A 112 12.47 4.15 -12.00
N GLU A 113 11.35 3.73 -12.57
CA GLU A 113 10.39 4.62 -13.23
C GLU A 113 9.29 5.03 -12.25
N LYS A 114 9.00 6.34 -12.20
CA LYS A 114 7.83 6.84 -11.49
C LYS A 114 6.58 6.54 -12.29
N LYS A 115 5.62 5.90 -11.63
CA LYS A 115 4.30 5.58 -12.17
C LYS A 115 3.24 6.35 -11.38
N GLU A 116 2.18 6.73 -12.06
CA GLU A 116 1.10 7.53 -11.51
C GLU A 116 -0.20 7.13 -12.20
N ILE A 117 -1.23 6.84 -11.41
CA ILE A 117 -2.57 6.50 -11.89
C ILE A 117 -3.59 7.22 -11.01
N SER A 118 -4.50 7.93 -11.67
CA SER A 118 -5.64 8.57 -11.02
C SER A 118 -6.80 7.59 -10.89
N TRP A 119 -7.60 7.78 -9.86
CA TRP A 119 -8.82 7.02 -9.65
C TRP A 119 -9.95 7.93 -9.21
N ARG A 120 -11.17 7.50 -9.53
CA ARG A 120 -12.40 8.30 -9.45
C ARG A 120 -13.14 8.08 -8.15
N GLU A 121 -13.24 6.84 -7.67
CA GLU A 121 -13.99 6.59 -6.45
C GLU A 121 -13.54 5.32 -5.75
N ILE A 122 -13.74 5.31 -4.44
CA ILE A 122 -13.70 4.13 -3.60
C ILE A 122 -14.99 4.11 -2.77
N HIS A 123 -15.88 3.16 -3.06
CA HIS A 123 -17.12 2.95 -2.33
C HIS A 123 -17.15 1.59 -1.64
N ILE A 124 -18.11 1.45 -0.72
CA ILE A 124 -18.35 0.20 0.01
C ILE A 124 -19.69 -0.34 -0.44
N GLU A 125 -19.76 -1.65 -0.62
CA GLU A 125 -20.99 -2.38 -0.86
C GLU A 125 -21.03 -3.70 -0.08
N GLU A 126 -22.18 -4.36 -0.10
CA GLU A 126 -22.27 -5.76 0.30
C GLU A 126 -22.18 -6.69 -0.90
N ASP A 127 -21.55 -7.84 -0.70
CA ASP A 127 -21.52 -8.89 -1.72
C ASP A 127 -22.83 -9.69 -1.76
N THR A 128 -23.11 -10.28 -2.92
CA THR A 128 -24.26 -11.17 -3.12
C THR A 128 -23.97 -12.59 -2.63
N ALA A 129 -25.02 -13.42 -2.56
CA ALA A 129 -24.87 -14.84 -2.28
C ALA A 129 -24.15 -15.57 -3.43
N LYS A 130 -23.76 -16.82 -3.21
CA LYS A 130 -23.19 -17.65 -4.28
C LYS A 130 -24.30 -18.42 -4.99
N SER A 131 -24.40 -18.26 -6.31
CA SER A 131 -25.23 -19.08 -7.19
C SER A 131 -24.43 -20.23 -7.80
N MET A 132 -25.00 -21.44 -7.80
CA MET A 132 -24.40 -22.64 -8.39
C MET A 132 -25.41 -23.37 -9.27
N HIS A 133 -25.13 -23.46 -10.56
CA HIS A 133 -26.00 -24.13 -11.53
C HIS A 133 -25.58 -25.60 -11.70
N LYS A 134 -26.47 -26.53 -11.37
CA LYS A 134 -26.22 -27.97 -11.50
C LYS A 134 -27.51 -28.71 -11.82
N ASN A 135 -27.47 -29.56 -12.84
CA ASN A 135 -28.58 -30.44 -13.25
C ASN A 135 -29.90 -29.68 -13.48
N GLY A 136 -29.83 -28.55 -14.20
CA GLY A 136 -31.02 -27.72 -14.49
C GLY A 136 -31.62 -26.98 -13.29
N LYS A 137 -30.96 -27.02 -12.12
CA LYS A 137 -31.35 -26.29 -10.92
C LYS A 137 -30.27 -25.28 -10.52
N THR A 138 -30.71 -24.22 -9.84
CA THR A 138 -29.82 -23.23 -9.24
C THR A 138 -29.86 -23.38 -7.73
N TRP A 139 -28.70 -23.63 -7.13
CA TRP A 139 -28.51 -23.71 -5.69
C TRP A 139 -27.93 -22.38 -5.20
N ILE A 140 -28.51 -21.83 -4.13
CA ILE A 140 -28.05 -20.58 -3.54
C ILE A 140 -27.44 -20.84 -2.16
N ASP A 141 -26.24 -20.30 -1.95
CA ASP A 141 -25.57 -20.27 -0.65
C ASP A 141 -25.39 -18.83 -0.16
N PHE A 142 -26.18 -18.45 0.83
CA PHE A 142 -26.21 -17.12 1.45
C PHE A 142 -25.09 -16.86 2.45
N ASN A 143 -24.15 -17.80 2.64
CA ASN A 143 -22.96 -17.56 3.47
C ASN A 143 -22.19 -16.30 3.03
N LYS A 144 -22.12 -16.03 1.71
CA LYS A 144 -21.46 -14.84 1.15
C LYS A 144 -22.31 -13.57 1.16
N SER A 145 -23.63 -13.68 1.25
CA SER A 145 -24.51 -12.52 1.22
C SER A 145 -24.23 -11.58 2.39
N GLY A 146 -24.03 -10.30 2.12
CA GLY A 146 -23.74 -9.28 3.14
C GLY A 146 -22.26 -9.16 3.50
N VAL A 147 -21.35 -9.90 2.88
CA VAL A 147 -19.90 -9.75 3.11
C VAL A 147 -19.45 -8.35 2.67
N PRO A 148 -18.59 -7.64 3.43
CA PRO A 148 -18.16 -6.31 3.03
C PRO A 148 -17.25 -6.34 1.81
N LEU A 149 -17.56 -5.48 0.86
CA LEU A 149 -16.81 -5.31 -0.37
C LEU A 149 -16.45 -3.84 -0.53
N LEU A 150 -15.22 -3.60 -0.93
CA LEU A 150 -14.75 -2.30 -1.39
C LEU A 150 -14.62 -2.36 -2.90
N GLU A 151 -15.14 -1.36 -3.59
CA GLU A 151 -14.94 -1.21 -5.02
C GLU A 151 -14.13 0.07 -5.27
N MET A 152 -13.14 -0.03 -6.15
CA MET A 152 -12.30 1.07 -6.59
C MET A 152 -12.44 1.21 -8.11
N VAL A 153 -12.78 2.41 -8.57
CA VAL A 153 -12.91 2.72 -10.00
C VAL A 153 -11.79 3.67 -10.41
N THR A 154 -10.98 3.28 -11.39
CA THR A 154 -9.87 4.12 -11.87
C THR A 154 -10.34 5.13 -12.92
N GLU A 155 -9.58 6.20 -13.12
CA GLU A 155 -9.66 6.94 -14.38
C GLU A 155 -9.06 6.09 -15.51
N PRO A 156 -9.44 6.34 -16.78
CA PRO A 156 -8.95 5.57 -17.91
C PRO A 156 -7.54 6.02 -18.37
N ASP A 157 -6.61 6.11 -17.42
CA ASP A 157 -5.28 6.74 -17.58
C ASP A 157 -4.18 5.75 -18.00
N PHE A 158 -4.49 4.45 -18.12
CA PHE A 158 -3.50 3.43 -18.44
C PHE A 158 -3.03 3.54 -19.90
N LYS A 159 -1.73 3.76 -20.09
CA LYS A 159 -1.10 3.85 -21.43
C LYS A 159 -0.78 2.48 -22.03
N THR A 160 -0.59 1.48 -21.18
CA THR A 160 -0.25 0.10 -21.57
C THR A 160 -1.04 -0.90 -20.73
N ILE A 161 -1.19 -2.12 -21.24
CA ILE A 161 -1.79 -3.23 -20.49
C ILE A 161 -0.89 -3.58 -19.30
N GLU A 162 0.42 -3.52 -19.48
CA GLU A 162 1.42 -3.75 -18.45
C GLU A 162 1.25 -2.80 -17.26
N ASP A 163 1.04 -1.50 -17.50
CA ASP A 163 0.81 -0.53 -16.43
C ASP A 163 -0.48 -0.85 -15.64
N ALA A 164 -1.54 -1.27 -16.32
CA ALA A 164 -2.79 -1.68 -15.67
C ALA A 164 -2.62 -2.92 -14.78
N VAL A 165 -1.91 -3.93 -15.27
CA VAL A 165 -1.60 -5.14 -14.51
C VAL A 165 -0.69 -4.83 -13.32
N LEU A 166 0.31 -3.98 -13.51
CA LEU A 166 1.21 -3.55 -12.45
C LEU A 166 0.46 -2.80 -11.35
N PHE A 167 -0.39 -1.85 -11.73
CA PHE A 167 -1.23 -1.11 -10.79
C PHE A 167 -2.13 -2.06 -9.97
N ALA A 168 -2.82 -3.00 -10.63
CA ALA A 168 -3.66 -3.97 -9.93
C ALA A 168 -2.85 -4.83 -8.93
N LYS A 169 -1.60 -5.18 -9.26
CA LYS A 169 -0.68 -5.88 -8.33
C LYS A 169 -0.31 -5.02 -7.13
N GLU A 170 -0.05 -3.73 -7.33
CA GLU A 170 0.24 -2.81 -6.21
C GLU A 170 -0.98 -2.64 -5.31
N VAL A 171 -2.19 -2.50 -5.87
CA VAL A 171 -3.44 -2.47 -5.10
C VAL A 171 -3.61 -3.75 -4.26
N GLN A 172 -3.33 -4.92 -4.83
CA GLN A 172 -3.35 -6.20 -4.08
C GLN A 172 -2.32 -6.22 -2.94
N LYS A 173 -1.09 -5.79 -3.21
CA LYS A 173 -0.01 -5.73 -2.22
C LYS A 173 -0.42 -4.81 -1.06
N ILE A 174 -0.90 -3.61 -1.36
CA ILE A 174 -1.39 -2.64 -0.38
C ILE A 174 -2.50 -3.26 0.47
N ALA A 175 -3.54 -3.81 -0.16
CA ALA A 175 -4.68 -4.37 0.56
C ALA A 175 -4.27 -5.44 1.59
N ARG A 176 -3.27 -6.26 1.26
CA ARG A 176 -2.68 -7.27 2.17
C ARG A 176 -1.83 -6.63 3.26
N GLU A 177 -0.99 -5.67 2.90
CA GLU A 177 -0.04 -5.03 3.81
C GLU A 177 -0.76 -4.23 4.91
N ILE A 178 -1.83 -3.52 4.54
CA ILE A 178 -2.69 -2.80 5.48
C ILE A 178 -3.69 -3.71 6.20
N LYS A 179 -3.71 -5.01 5.86
CA LYS A 179 -4.66 -6.01 6.37
C LYS A 179 -6.13 -5.60 6.17
N ALA A 180 -6.43 -4.97 5.04
CA ALA A 180 -7.79 -4.68 4.63
C ALA A 180 -8.44 -5.88 3.93
N SER A 181 -7.66 -6.67 3.20
CA SER A 181 -8.12 -7.86 2.49
C SER A 181 -6.99 -8.88 2.34
N GLU A 182 -7.32 -10.16 2.30
CA GLU A 182 -6.39 -11.20 1.86
C GLU A 182 -6.11 -11.09 0.35
N ALA A 183 -7.00 -10.43 -0.40
CA ALA A 183 -6.91 -10.15 -1.84
C ALA A 183 -6.47 -11.36 -2.70
N ASP A 184 -6.85 -12.56 -2.27
CA ASP A 184 -6.64 -13.83 -2.93
C ASP A 184 -7.65 -13.97 -4.09
N MET A 185 -7.16 -13.82 -5.32
CA MET A 185 -8.01 -13.84 -6.51
C MET A 185 -8.59 -15.23 -6.80
N GLU A 186 -7.88 -16.31 -6.43
CA GLU A 186 -8.38 -17.69 -6.62
C GLU A 186 -9.60 -17.97 -5.74
N LYS A 187 -9.62 -17.37 -4.54
CA LYS A 187 -10.77 -17.41 -3.62
C LYS A 187 -11.82 -16.33 -3.92
N GLY A 188 -11.60 -15.49 -4.92
CA GLY A 188 -12.50 -14.39 -5.28
C GLY A 188 -12.51 -13.23 -4.28
N HIS A 189 -11.51 -13.14 -3.39
CA HIS A 189 -11.37 -12.00 -2.48
C HIS A 189 -10.96 -10.71 -3.21
N MET A 190 -10.41 -10.84 -4.43
CA MET A 190 -10.13 -9.74 -5.32
C MET A 190 -10.64 -10.10 -6.72
N ARG A 191 -11.44 -9.21 -7.30
CA ARG A 191 -11.99 -9.35 -8.66
C ARG A 191 -11.69 -8.10 -9.45
N LEU A 192 -11.39 -8.28 -10.73
CA LEU A 192 -11.09 -7.20 -11.66
C LEU A 192 -12.14 -7.19 -12.77
N GLU A 193 -12.54 -5.99 -13.15
CA GLU A 193 -13.24 -5.73 -14.40
C GLU A 193 -12.46 -4.65 -15.16
N ALA A 194 -12.38 -4.78 -16.48
CA ALA A 194 -11.61 -3.86 -17.31
C ALA A 194 -12.48 -3.22 -18.38
N ASN A 195 -12.50 -1.89 -18.39
CA ASN A 195 -13.16 -1.10 -19.42
C ASN A 195 -12.11 -0.68 -20.46
N VAL A 196 -12.18 -1.24 -21.67
CA VAL A 196 -11.18 -1.06 -22.72
C VAL A 196 -11.80 -0.53 -24.02
N SER A 197 -11.18 0.52 -24.55
CA SER A 197 -11.48 1.07 -25.85
C SER A 197 -10.21 1.56 -26.55
N LEU A 198 -10.28 1.75 -27.86
CA LEU A 198 -9.22 2.34 -28.68
C LEU A 198 -9.70 3.65 -29.33
N ARG A 199 -8.80 4.64 -29.38
CA ARG A 199 -8.98 5.88 -30.15
C ARG A 199 -7.86 6.08 -31.17
N LYS A 200 -8.07 6.87 -32.21
CA LYS A 200 -7.00 7.21 -33.16
C LYS A 200 -5.92 8.04 -32.47
N LYS A 201 -4.65 7.82 -32.81
CA LYS A 201 -3.52 8.57 -32.24
C LYS A 201 -3.73 10.08 -32.41
N GLY A 202 -3.56 10.85 -31.31
CA GLY A 202 -3.76 12.30 -31.29
C GLY A 202 -5.22 12.77 -31.15
N GLN A 203 -6.22 11.87 -31.18
CA GLN A 203 -7.61 12.21 -30.87
C GLN A 203 -7.76 12.49 -29.36
N LYS A 204 -8.49 13.54 -29.01
CA LYS A 204 -8.79 13.88 -27.61
C LYS A 204 -10.15 13.33 -27.19
N GLY A 205 -10.33 13.12 -25.89
CA GLY A 205 -11.58 12.62 -25.30
C GLY A 205 -11.67 11.08 -25.25
N LEU A 206 -12.82 10.61 -24.76
CA LEU A 206 -13.15 9.19 -24.68
C LEU A 206 -13.75 8.71 -26.02
N PRO A 207 -13.51 7.45 -26.42
CA PRO A 207 -14.21 6.82 -27.55
C PRO A 207 -15.73 6.79 -27.34
N SER A 208 -16.49 6.74 -28.43
CA SER A 208 -17.96 6.63 -28.41
C SER A 208 -18.46 5.25 -27.97
N TYR A 209 -17.58 4.31 -27.67
CA TYR A 209 -17.89 2.95 -27.26
C TYR A 209 -17.01 2.52 -26.09
N ARG A 210 -17.49 1.53 -25.34
CA ARG A 210 -16.79 0.94 -24.19
C ARG A 210 -17.01 -0.55 -24.15
N VAL A 211 -15.94 -1.33 -24.21
CA VAL A 211 -16.00 -2.77 -23.99
C VAL A 211 -15.60 -3.07 -22.56
N GLU A 212 -16.48 -3.74 -21.82
CA GLU A 212 -16.26 -4.14 -20.43
C GLU A 212 -15.96 -5.65 -20.39
N ILE A 213 -14.77 -6.02 -19.93
CA ILE A 213 -14.37 -7.42 -19.70
C ILE A 213 -14.60 -7.73 -18.22
N LYS A 214 -15.56 -8.63 -17.93
CA LYS A 214 -15.91 -9.03 -16.56
C LYS A 214 -15.23 -10.32 -16.12
N ASN A 215 -15.25 -10.58 -14.81
CA ASN A 215 -14.81 -11.83 -14.17
C ASN A 215 -13.33 -12.17 -14.39
N ILE A 216 -12.45 -11.18 -14.29
CA ILE A 216 -11.00 -11.39 -14.39
C ILE A 216 -10.47 -11.89 -13.03
N ASN A 217 -10.09 -13.17 -12.98
CA ASN A 217 -9.71 -13.88 -11.75
C ASN A 217 -8.20 -14.07 -11.55
N SER A 218 -7.35 -13.58 -12.48
CA SER A 218 -5.91 -13.54 -12.28
C SER A 218 -5.27 -12.41 -13.10
N PHE A 219 -4.08 -11.96 -12.69
CA PHE A 219 -3.33 -10.95 -13.45
C PHE A 219 -2.90 -11.44 -14.84
N THR A 220 -2.58 -12.73 -14.97
CA THR A 220 -2.24 -13.32 -16.27
C THR A 220 -3.47 -13.36 -17.16
N PHE A 221 -4.62 -13.75 -16.62
CA PHE A 221 -5.90 -13.74 -17.33
C PHE A 221 -6.26 -12.32 -17.77
N MET A 222 -6.08 -11.32 -16.90
CA MET A 222 -6.26 -9.90 -17.23
C MET A 222 -5.42 -9.49 -18.45
N LYS A 223 -4.11 -9.78 -18.40
CA LYS A 223 -3.18 -9.44 -19.47
C LYS A 223 -3.62 -10.07 -20.79
N ASN A 224 -3.89 -11.37 -20.78
CA ASN A 224 -4.27 -12.11 -21.98
C ASN A 224 -5.61 -11.62 -22.55
N ALA A 225 -6.62 -11.42 -21.70
CA ALA A 225 -7.93 -10.93 -22.11
C ALA A 225 -7.84 -9.54 -22.76
N LEU A 226 -7.08 -8.62 -22.15
CA LEU A 226 -6.87 -7.27 -22.69
C LEU A 226 -6.10 -7.30 -24.01
N SER A 227 -5.06 -8.13 -24.12
CA SER A 227 -4.29 -8.23 -25.37
C SER A 227 -5.17 -8.71 -26.53
N VAL A 228 -5.98 -9.75 -26.30
CA VAL A 228 -6.90 -10.29 -27.30
C VAL A 228 -7.98 -9.25 -27.67
N GLU A 229 -8.53 -8.53 -26.69
CA GLU A 229 -9.56 -7.52 -26.98
C GLU A 229 -9.00 -6.31 -27.73
N VAL A 230 -7.80 -5.83 -27.37
CA VAL A 230 -7.12 -4.74 -28.09
C VAL A 230 -6.84 -5.15 -29.54
N GLU A 231 -6.39 -6.38 -29.78
CA GLU A 231 -6.16 -6.88 -31.14
C GLU A 231 -7.47 -6.96 -31.94
N ARG A 232 -8.54 -7.49 -31.33
CA ARG A 232 -9.86 -7.56 -31.96
C ARG A 232 -10.40 -6.17 -32.33
N GLN A 233 -10.32 -5.21 -31.41
CA GLN A 233 -10.76 -3.83 -31.66
C GLN A 233 -9.91 -3.18 -32.76
N THR A 234 -8.60 -3.42 -32.77
CA THR A 234 -7.71 -2.91 -33.82
C THR A 234 -8.12 -3.41 -35.20
N GLN A 235 -8.35 -4.73 -35.33
CA GLN A 235 -8.77 -5.34 -36.60
C GLN A 235 -10.13 -4.80 -37.08
N ALA A 236 -11.10 -4.65 -36.18
CA ALA A 236 -12.41 -4.09 -36.51
C ALA A 236 -12.28 -2.63 -37.00
N LEU A 237 -11.54 -1.80 -36.28
CA LEU A 237 -11.31 -0.39 -36.64
C LEU A 237 -10.49 -0.23 -37.94
N ASP A 238 -9.56 -1.15 -38.23
CA ASP A 238 -8.80 -1.14 -39.47
C ASP A 238 -9.65 -1.50 -40.69
N LYS A 239 -10.67 -2.34 -40.50
CA LYS A 239 -11.70 -2.64 -41.51
C LYS A 239 -12.77 -1.55 -41.65
N GLY A 240 -12.75 -0.53 -40.79
CA GLY A 240 -13.75 0.53 -40.76
C GLY A 240 -15.07 0.12 -40.11
N GLU A 241 -15.08 -0.95 -39.30
CA GLU A 241 -16.25 -1.39 -38.54
C GLU A 241 -16.53 -0.42 -37.38
N THR A 242 -17.81 -0.28 -37.03
CA THR A 242 -18.26 0.48 -35.86
C THR A 242 -18.29 -0.43 -34.64
N LEU A 243 -17.62 -0.03 -33.56
CA LEU A 243 -17.67 -0.70 -32.27
C LEU A 243 -18.75 -0.08 -31.37
N TYR A 244 -19.40 -0.91 -30.56
CA TYR A 244 -20.49 -0.52 -29.67
C TYR A 244 -20.16 -0.85 -28.21
N GLN A 245 -21.01 -0.37 -27.29
CA GLN A 245 -20.89 -0.70 -25.89
C GLN A 245 -21.32 -2.16 -25.64
N GLU A 246 -20.39 -2.95 -25.11
CA GLU A 246 -20.60 -4.39 -24.94
C GLU A 246 -19.97 -4.88 -23.64
N THR A 247 -20.62 -5.87 -23.01
CA THR A 247 -20.01 -6.65 -21.93
C THR A 247 -19.55 -7.99 -22.51
N ARG A 248 -18.27 -8.30 -22.36
CA ARG A 248 -17.62 -9.46 -22.96
C ARG A 248 -16.98 -10.35 -21.89
N GLY A 249 -17.00 -11.65 -22.15
CA GLY A 249 -16.21 -12.63 -21.41
C GLY A 249 -14.94 -12.98 -22.16
N TYR A 250 -13.95 -13.55 -21.45
CA TYR A 250 -12.75 -14.12 -22.06
C TYR A 250 -12.73 -15.63 -21.85
N ASN A 251 -12.45 -16.37 -22.93
CA ASN A 251 -12.22 -17.81 -22.89
C ASN A 251 -10.72 -18.08 -23.06
N GLU A 252 -10.08 -18.58 -22.01
CA GLU A 252 -8.62 -18.78 -21.97
C GLU A 252 -8.16 -19.90 -22.92
N ASP A 253 -8.89 -21.01 -23.00
CA ASP A 253 -8.55 -22.15 -23.87
C ASP A 253 -8.55 -21.76 -25.35
N LYS A 254 -9.57 -20.99 -25.75
CA LYS A 254 -9.75 -20.54 -27.13
C LYS A 254 -9.01 -19.23 -27.43
N LYS A 255 -8.53 -18.53 -26.40
CA LYS A 255 -7.92 -17.19 -26.47
C LYS A 255 -8.77 -16.18 -27.25
N ILE A 256 -10.08 -16.18 -26.99
CA ILE A 256 -11.03 -15.25 -27.62
C ILE A 256 -11.85 -14.50 -26.57
N THR A 257 -12.25 -13.27 -26.89
CA THR A 257 -13.35 -12.60 -26.19
C THR A 257 -14.66 -12.88 -26.90
N PHE A 258 -15.74 -13.05 -26.13
CA PHE A 258 -17.08 -13.30 -26.67
C PHE A 258 -18.10 -12.36 -26.02
N SER A 259 -19.07 -11.90 -26.79
CA SER A 259 -20.15 -11.06 -26.27
C SER A 259 -21.04 -11.87 -25.34
N GLN A 260 -21.27 -11.36 -24.13
CA GLN A 260 -22.19 -11.97 -23.15
C GLN A 260 -23.57 -11.32 -23.21
N ARG A 261 -23.62 -10.01 -23.50
CA ARG A 261 -24.85 -9.21 -23.61
C ARG A 261 -24.54 -7.94 -24.41
N SER A 262 -25.39 -7.59 -25.38
CA SER A 262 -25.47 -6.22 -25.90
C SER A 262 -26.16 -5.36 -24.84
N LYS A 263 -25.52 -4.30 -24.35
CA LYS A 263 -26.18 -3.33 -23.44
C LYS A 263 -27.14 -2.48 -24.29
N GLU A 264 -28.26 -3.05 -24.70
CA GLU A 264 -29.33 -2.32 -25.40
C GLU A 264 -30.11 -1.40 -24.44
N GLU A 265 -30.01 -1.61 -23.13
CA GLU A 265 -30.58 -0.72 -22.11
C GLU A 265 -29.58 -0.51 -20.97
N ALA A 266 -29.26 0.74 -20.66
CA ALA A 266 -28.63 1.07 -19.39
C ALA A 266 -29.60 0.65 -18.28
N HIS A 267 -29.22 -0.31 -17.44
CA HIS A 267 -30.11 -0.79 -16.37
C HIS A 267 -30.40 0.36 -15.40
N ASP A 268 -31.67 0.77 -15.33
CA ASP A 268 -32.15 1.70 -14.30
C ASP A 268 -32.20 0.97 -12.95
N TYR A 269 -31.10 1.05 -12.21
CA TYR A 269 -30.99 0.49 -10.86
C TYR A 269 -31.78 1.27 -9.80
N ARG A 270 -32.44 2.39 -10.17
CA ARG A 270 -33.28 3.20 -9.28
C ARG A 270 -32.58 3.51 -7.95
N TYR A 271 -31.37 4.06 -8.00
CA TYR A 271 -30.61 4.41 -6.80
C TYR A 271 -31.40 5.41 -5.94
N PHE A 272 -31.44 5.16 -4.63
CA PHE A 272 -31.90 6.14 -3.66
C PHE A 272 -31.27 5.89 -2.28
N PRO A 273 -31.16 6.92 -1.42
CA PRO A 273 -30.61 6.77 -0.06
C PRO A 273 -31.36 5.72 0.76
N GLU A 274 -30.62 4.87 1.48
CA GLU A 274 -31.15 3.86 2.39
C GLU A 274 -31.75 4.53 3.64
N PRO A 275 -33.08 4.53 3.81
CA PRO A 275 -33.71 5.16 4.97
C PRO A 275 -33.39 4.47 6.31
N ASP A 276 -33.05 3.18 6.30
CA ASP A 276 -32.79 2.41 7.52
C ASP A 276 -31.39 2.69 8.11
N ILE A 277 -30.50 3.37 7.35
CA ILE A 277 -29.15 3.73 7.77
C ILE A 277 -29.02 5.27 7.73
N PRO A 278 -28.90 5.94 8.89
CA PRO A 278 -28.67 7.38 8.88
C PRO A 278 -27.30 7.71 8.26
N PRO A 279 -27.12 8.93 7.70
CA PRO A 279 -25.82 9.39 7.21
C PRO A 279 -24.73 9.24 8.27
N ILE A 280 -23.61 8.64 7.88
CA ILE A 280 -22.46 8.43 8.76
C ILE A 280 -21.52 9.61 8.60
N ARG A 281 -21.29 10.37 9.68
CA ARG A 281 -20.49 11.60 9.67
C ARG A 281 -19.20 11.44 10.45
N PHE A 282 -18.13 12.03 9.92
CA PHE A 282 -16.80 12.02 10.50
C PHE A 282 -16.34 13.45 10.75
N SER A 283 -15.81 13.70 11.95
CA SER A 283 -15.14 14.96 12.24
C SER A 283 -13.80 15.04 11.49
N LYS A 284 -13.35 16.26 11.22
CA LYS A 284 -12.00 16.51 10.67
C LYS A 284 -10.89 15.91 11.53
N ILE A 285 -11.09 15.83 12.85
CA ILE A 285 -10.13 15.23 13.78
C ILE A 285 -10.05 13.71 13.56
N GLU A 286 -11.18 13.03 13.38
CA GLU A 286 -11.21 11.59 13.09
C GLU A 286 -10.53 11.27 11.76
N ILE A 287 -10.86 12.02 10.69
CA ILE A 287 -10.23 11.87 9.38
C ILE A 287 -8.72 12.07 9.45
N LYS A 288 -8.26 13.10 10.17
CA LYS A 288 -6.83 13.38 10.33
C LYS A 288 -6.12 12.29 11.13
N LYS A 289 -6.69 11.83 12.25
CA LYS A 289 -6.13 10.75 13.07
C LYS A 289 -6.02 9.43 12.30
N MET A 290 -6.98 9.15 11.40
CA MET A 290 -6.90 7.99 10.50
C MET A 290 -5.72 8.13 9.52
N GLY A 291 -5.49 9.33 9.00
CA GLY A 291 -4.36 9.62 8.11
C GLY A 291 -2.99 9.49 8.80
N GLU A 292 -2.89 9.89 10.07
CA GLU A 292 -1.68 9.73 10.89
C GLU A 292 -1.36 8.25 11.20
N ASN A 293 -2.40 7.40 11.26
CA ASN A 293 -2.28 5.94 11.40
C ASN A 293 -2.30 5.20 10.05
N SER A 294 -2.34 5.92 8.93
CA SER A 294 -2.37 5.29 7.61
C SER A 294 -1.08 4.54 7.35
N PHE A 295 -1.22 3.37 6.75
CA PHE A 295 -0.08 2.56 6.38
C PHE A 295 0.72 3.28 5.29
N MET A 296 1.91 3.78 5.63
CA MET A 296 2.82 4.29 4.60
C MET A 296 3.51 3.13 3.88
N LEU A 297 3.44 3.13 2.56
CA LEU A 297 4.16 2.17 1.73
C LEU A 297 5.67 2.24 1.98
N PRO A 298 6.40 1.11 1.90
CA PRO A 298 7.86 1.09 2.01
C PRO A 298 8.57 2.10 1.12
N GLU A 299 8.02 2.40 -0.06
CA GLU A 299 8.57 3.36 -1.01
C GLU A 299 8.42 4.80 -0.50
N ILE A 300 7.25 5.16 0.06
CA ILE A 300 7.00 6.47 0.69
C ILE A 300 7.91 6.62 1.93
N LYS A 301 7.96 5.60 2.77
CA LYS A 301 8.84 5.52 3.94
C LYS A 301 10.31 5.74 3.55
N LYS A 302 10.77 5.10 2.47
CA LYS A 302 12.12 5.27 1.93
C LYS A 302 12.36 6.70 1.48
N GLU A 303 11.46 7.28 0.70
CA GLU A 303 11.58 8.67 0.24
C GLU A 303 11.67 9.67 1.40
N MET A 304 10.87 9.47 2.45
CA MET A 304 10.93 10.30 3.67
C MET A 304 12.28 10.18 4.37
N LEU A 305 12.82 8.97 4.52
CA LEU A 305 14.14 8.75 5.11
C LEU A 305 15.25 9.38 4.26
N VAL A 306 15.17 9.26 2.93
CA VAL A 306 16.15 9.90 2.02
C VAL A 306 16.07 11.42 2.11
N LYS A 307 14.87 12.00 2.18
CA LYS A 307 14.68 13.45 2.44
C LYS A 307 15.23 13.89 3.80
N ALA A 308 15.27 12.99 4.77
CA ALA A 308 15.92 13.18 6.07
C ALA A 308 17.44 12.92 6.04
N ASN A 309 18.08 12.93 4.86
CA ASN A 309 19.52 12.69 4.65
C ASN A 309 20.01 11.30 5.11
N ILE A 310 19.13 10.30 5.14
CA ILE A 310 19.53 8.91 5.39
C ILE A 310 20.01 8.26 4.09
N ALA A 311 21.14 7.55 4.17
CA ALA A 311 21.71 6.83 3.04
C ALA A 311 20.68 5.86 2.41
N VAL A 312 20.60 5.83 1.07
CA VAL A 312 19.60 5.07 0.31
C VAL A 312 19.58 3.58 0.68
N GLY A 313 20.75 2.98 0.95
CA GLY A 313 20.86 1.59 1.39
C GLY A 313 20.15 1.34 2.72
N ASN A 314 20.43 2.17 3.73
CA ASN A 314 19.78 2.10 5.04
C ASN A 314 18.27 2.38 4.93
N ALA A 315 17.90 3.42 4.18
CA ALA A 315 16.50 3.79 3.97
C ALA A 315 15.69 2.63 3.36
N THR A 316 16.29 1.86 2.44
CA THR A 316 15.65 0.71 1.79
C THR A 316 15.43 -0.44 2.77
N ILE A 317 16.43 -0.76 3.60
CA ILE A 317 16.33 -1.82 4.61
C ILE A 317 15.28 -1.45 5.66
N ILE A 318 15.35 -0.22 6.19
CA ILE A 318 14.45 0.25 7.25
C ILE A 318 13.01 0.33 6.75
N SER A 319 12.78 0.84 5.55
CA SER A 319 11.42 1.03 5.03
C SER A 319 10.69 -0.28 4.72
N SER A 320 11.45 -1.34 4.42
CA SER A 320 10.90 -2.67 4.13
C SER A 320 10.36 -3.43 5.36
N ASN A 321 10.68 -2.98 6.58
CA ASN A 321 10.26 -3.61 7.82
C ASN A 321 9.45 -2.62 8.68
N PRO A 322 8.13 -2.79 8.84
CA PRO A 322 7.29 -1.86 9.59
C PRO A 322 7.75 -1.62 11.04
N LYS A 323 8.19 -2.66 11.75
CA LYS A 323 8.67 -2.54 13.13
C LYS A 323 9.96 -1.71 13.18
N MET A 324 10.90 -2.01 12.27
CA MET A 324 12.15 -1.26 12.17
C MET A 324 11.90 0.20 11.78
N TYR A 325 10.97 0.47 10.85
CA TYR A 325 10.61 1.82 10.45
C TYR A 325 10.01 2.63 11.60
N ASN A 326 9.07 2.04 12.36
CA ASN A 326 8.45 2.72 13.50
C ASN A 326 9.49 3.02 14.59
N TYR A 327 10.31 2.03 14.94
CA TYR A 327 11.41 2.19 15.89
C TYR A 327 12.38 3.30 15.46
N THR A 328 12.77 3.29 14.18
CA THR A 328 13.69 4.30 13.62
C THR A 328 13.07 5.69 13.63
N SER A 329 11.81 5.82 13.23
CA SER A 329 11.11 7.11 13.19
C SER A 329 11.02 7.73 14.59
N GLU A 330 10.69 6.92 15.60
CA GLU A 330 10.64 7.38 16.99
C GLU A 330 12.05 7.75 17.51
N ALA A 331 13.07 6.94 17.23
CA ALA A 331 14.45 7.26 17.62
C ALA A 331 14.96 8.55 16.95
N LEU A 332 14.62 8.78 15.67
CA LEU A 332 14.95 10.03 14.97
C LEU A 332 14.24 11.24 15.59
N ASP A 333 13.00 11.07 16.05
CA ASP A 333 12.25 12.13 16.74
C ASP A 333 12.87 12.46 18.10
N GLN A 334 13.19 11.43 18.91
CA GLN A 334 13.87 11.60 20.21
C GLN A 334 15.25 12.25 20.07
N ALA A 335 15.94 12.02 18.95
CA ALA A 335 17.26 12.59 18.68
C ALA A 335 17.21 14.06 18.22
N LYS A 336 16.03 14.64 17.95
CA LYS A 336 15.91 16.05 17.56
C LYS A 336 16.46 16.96 18.66
N GLY A 337 17.39 17.84 18.28
CA GLY A 337 18.07 18.74 19.22
C GLY A 337 19.23 18.11 20.00
N THR A 338 19.53 16.84 19.76
CA THR A 338 20.71 16.16 20.35
C THR A 338 21.93 16.24 19.42
N ILE A 339 23.10 15.86 19.93
CA ILE A 339 24.35 15.75 19.16
C ILE A 339 24.41 14.51 18.23
N ILE A 340 23.41 13.62 18.27
CA ILE A 340 23.39 12.37 17.52
C ILE A 340 22.76 12.57 16.14
N SER A 341 23.47 12.14 15.10
CA SER A 341 22.98 12.24 13.73
C SER A 341 22.04 11.08 13.38
N GLY A 342 21.06 11.34 12.51
CA GLY A 342 20.20 10.29 11.97
C GLY A 342 20.97 9.20 11.22
N ALA A 343 22.10 9.54 10.60
CA ALA A 343 22.99 8.57 9.95
C ALA A 343 23.57 7.56 10.96
N THR A 344 23.97 8.01 12.15
CA THR A 344 24.45 7.15 13.24
C THR A 344 23.37 6.19 13.71
N ILE A 345 22.18 6.72 14.01
CA ILE A 345 21.01 5.95 14.47
C ILE A 345 20.67 4.85 13.46
N THR A 346 20.48 5.23 12.19
CA THR A 346 20.07 4.30 11.14
C THR A 346 21.14 3.24 10.86
N SER A 347 22.42 3.60 10.88
CA SER A 347 23.52 2.65 10.70
C SER A 347 23.57 1.61 11.83
N MET A 348 23.41 2.04 13.09
CA MET A 348 23.42 1.12 14.23
C MET A 348 22.23 0.16 14.23
N ILE A 349 21.05 0.63 13.85
CA ILE A 349 19.84 -0.21 13.70
C ILE A 349 20.03 -1.23 12.59
N VAL A 350 20.45 -0.81 11.39
CA VAL A 350 20.65 -1.69 10.23
C VAL A 350 21.73 -2.74 10.50
N ASN A 351 22.82 -2.36 11.17
CA ASN A 351 23.90 -3.26 11.55
C ASN A 351 23.60 -4.09 12.81
N LYS A 352 22.36 -4.08 13.31
CA LYS A 352 21.89 -4.84 14.49
C LYS A 352 22.75 -4.61 15.74
N LYS A 353 23.24 -3.39 15.93
CA LYS A 353 23.96 -2.97 17.14
C LYS A 353 23.03 -2.66 18.31
N VAL A 354 21.72 -2.64 18.07
CA VAL A 354 20.66 -2.55 19.07
C VAL A 354 19.60 -3.60 18.78
N ASP A 355 19.10 -4.25 19.83
CA ASP A 355 17.94 -5.13 19.71
C ASP A 355 16.66 -4.31 19.86
N ILE A 356 16.02 -4.02 18.73
CA ILE A 356 14.78 -3.24 18.65
C ILE A 356 13.57 -3.93 19.30
N ASN A 357 13.71 -5.18 19.77
CA ASN A 357 12.67 -5.89 20.51
C ASN A 357 12.77 -5.69 22.02
N VAL A 358 13.93 -5.26 22.51
CA VAL A 358 14.25 -5.21 23.94
C VAL A 358 14.46 -3.77 24.39
N VAL A 359 15.25 -3.00 23.66
CA VAL A 359 15.61 -1.63 24.00
C VAL A 359 14.55 -0.69 23.44
N SER A 360 14.13 0.33 24.21
CA SER A 360 13.21 1.35 23.70
C SER A 360 13.92 2.40 22.84
N PRO A 361 13.25 3.05 21.86
CA PRO A 361 13.86 4.11 21.07
C PRO A 361 14.48 5.24 21.90
N LYS A 362 13.80 5.63 22.99
CA LYS A 362 14.27 6.64 23.93
C LYS A 362 15.56 6.21 24.65
N GLU A 363 15.56 5.03 25.26
CA GLU A 363 16.72 4.48 25.95
C GLU A 363 17.93 4.36 25.01
N PHE A 364 17.69 3.90 23.79
CA PHE A 364 18.73 3.81 22.78
C PHE A 364 19.37 5.17 22.47
N VAL A 365 18.56 6.20 22.22
CA VAL A 365 19.07 7.56 21.95
C VAL A 365 19.79 8.14 23.17
N GLU A 366 19.27 7.95 24.39
CA GLU A 366 19.93 8.40 25.62
C GLU A 366 21.30 7.74 25.81
N THR A 367 21.43 6.44 25.53
CA THR A 367 22.73 5.75 25.58
C THR A 367 23.69 6.34 24.56
N LEU A 368 23.26 6.61 23.33
CA LEU A 368 24.11 7.22 22.31
C LEU A 368 24.56 8.64 22.69
N VAL A 369 23.67 9.44 23.28
CA VAL A 369 24.00 10.78 23.77
C VAL A 369 25.07 10.68 24.86
N LYS A 370 24.87 9.82 25.87
CA LYS A 370 25.84 9.62 26.96
C LYS A 370 27.20 9.15 26.45
N GLU A 371 27.23 8.19 25.51
CA GLU A 371 28.48 7.73 24.91
C GLU A 371 29.21 8.87 24.19
N LYS A 372 28.48 9.69 23.42
CA LYS A 372 29.10 10.77 22.66
C LYS A 372 29.51 11.97 23.54
N GLU A 373 28.76 12.29 24.59
CA GLU A 373 29.15 13.30 25.59
C GLU A 373 30.36 12.85 26.43
N SER A 374 30.55 11.54 26.61
CA SER A 374 31.72 11.01 27.30
C SER A 374 33.03 11.17 26.50
N ILE A 375 32.95 11.53 25.22
CA ILE A 375 34.12 11.74 24.37
C ILE A 375 34.86 13.01 24.78
N VAL A 376 36.09 12.85 25.25
CA VAL A 376 36.99 13.94 25.64
C VAL A 376 37.58 14.57 24.37
N THR A 377 37.28 15.85 24.19
CA THR A 377 37.78 16.68 23.09
C THR A 377 38.69 17.82 23.57
N ASP A 378 38.95 17.94 24.87
CA ASP A 378 39.82 18.98 25.43
C ASP A 378 41.30 18.73 25.09
N ASP A 379 41.95 19.71 24.47
CA ASP A 379 43.32 19.57 23.97
C ASP A 379 44.36 19.40 25.10
N SER A 380 44.09 19.94 26.30
CA SER A 380 45.00 19.82 27.45
C SER A 380 45.01 18.38 27.96
N GLN A 381 43.83 17.78 28.14
CA GLN A 381 43.69 16.39 28.57
C GLN A 381 44.16 15.41 27.50
N LEU A 382 43.85 15.68 26.22
CA LEU A 382 44.33 14.86 25.10
C LEU A 382 45.86 14.90 24.98
N SER A 383 46.48 16.08 25.19
CA SER A 383 47.94 16.20 25.18
C SER A 383 48.60 15.32 26.25
N ILE A 384 48.02 15.24 27.46
CA ILE A 384 48.57 14.39 28.54
C ILE A 384 48.62 12.93 28.10
N TRP A 385 47.54 12.40 27.51
CA TRP A 385 47.53 11.02 27.02
C TRP A 385 48.43 10.80 25.81
N VAL A 386 48.52 11.78 24.91
CA VAL A 386 49.44 11.75 23.77
C VAL A 386 50.89 11.71 24.22
N ASP A 387 51.28 12.56 25.18
CA ASP A 387 52.63 12.61 25.72
C ASP A 387 53.01 11.30 26.43
N GLN A 388 52.07 10.74 27.19
CA GLN A 388 52.23 9.42 27.80
C GLN A 388 52.40 8.32 26.73
N ALA A 389 51.60 8.35 25.66
CA ALA A 389 51.70 7.37 24.57
C ALA A 389 53.03 7.47 23.82
N ILE A 390 53.56 8.67 23.63
CA ILE A 390 54.88 8.90 23.00
C ILE A 390 55.99 8.35 23.90
N ALA A 391 55.95 8.62 25.20
CA ALA A 391 56.95 8.17 26.16
C ALA A 391 56.98 6.64 26.30
N ASP A 392 55.81 5.99 26.34
CA ASP A 392 55.69 4.55 26.57
C ASP A 392 55.94 3.69 25.31
N ASN A 393 56.03 4.31 24.12
CA ASN A 393 56.19 3.61 22.84
C ASN A 393 57.40 4.11 22.02
N PRO A 394 58.64 4.07 22.55
CA PRO A 394 59.82 4.61 21.86
C PRO A 394 60.10 3.95 20.51
N LYS A 395 59.79 2.66 20.37
CA LYS A 395 59.94 1.91 19.11
C LYS A 395 59.02 2.46 17.99
N ALA A 396 57.81 2.86 18.33
CA ALA A 396 56.87 3.43 17.36
C ALA A 396 57.36 4.80 16.87
N ILE A 397 57.96 5.60 17.75
CA ILE A 397 58.55 6.90 17.41
C ILE A 397 59.75 6.74 16.46
N ASP A 398 60.63 5.77 16.72
CA ASP A 398 61.76 5.47 15.83
C ASP A 398 61.31 5.01 14.43
N ASP A 399 60.25 4.21 14.35
CA ASP A 399 59.67 3.80 13.08
C ASP A 399 59.04 4.99 12.32
N ILE A 400 58.36 5.91 13.02
CA ILE A 400 57.82 7.15 12.43
C ILE A 400 58.95 8.04 11.90
N LYS A 401 60.03 8.24 12.67
CA LYS A 401 61.22 9.00 12.24
C LYS A 401 61.93 8.40 11.03
N LYS A 402 61.84 7.08 10.85
CA LYS A 402 62.34 6.36 9.66
C LYS A 402 61.37 6.39 8.47
N GLY A 403 60.29 7.17 8.55
CA GLY A 403 59.30 7.37 7.49
C GLY A 403 58.14 6.38 7.48
N LYS A 404 58.02 5.47 8.47
CA LYS A 404 56.91 4.51 8.54
C LYS A 404 55.71 5.10 9.29
N MET A 405 54.98 5.99 8.62
CA MET A 405 53.83 6.71 9.20
C MET A 405 52.69 5.79 9.70
N ALA A 406 52.62 4.54 9.23
CA ALA A 406 51.68 3.54 9.75
C ALA A 406 51.82 3.28 11.26
N ALA A 407 53.01 3.54 11.85
CA ALA A 407 53.24 3.38 13.29
C ALA A 407 52.49 4.40 14.17
N ILE A 408 51.91 5.47 13.60
CA ILE A 408 50.99 6.38 14.31
C ILE A 408 49.79 5.62 14.87
N GLY A 409 49.32 4.57 14.19
CA GLY A 409 48.21 3.74 14.67
C GLY A 409 48.46 3.09 16.04
N VAL A 410 49.73 2.78 16.36
CA VAL A 410 50.12 2.21 17.67
C VAL A 410 49.99 3.25 18.77
N LEU A 411 50.37 4.50 18.48
CA LEU A 411 50.24 5.62 19.41
C LEU A 411 48.77 5.95 19.66
N ILE A 412 47.95 5.98 18.61
CA ILE A 412 46.49 6.15 18.75
C ILE A 412 45.90 5.03 19.62
N GLY A 413 46.30 3.77 19.40
CA GLY A 413 45.87 2.65 20.23
C GLY A 413 46.24 2.80 21.71
N SER A 414 47.42 3.34 22.00
CA SER A 414 47.87 3.61 23.38
C SER A 414 47.07 4.74 24.02
N VAL A 415 46.82 5.83 23.29
CA VAL A 415 45.95 6.93 23.76
C VAL A 415 44.53 6.45 24.04
N MET A 416 43.97 5.59 23.18
CA MET A 416 42.65 4.98 23.40
C MET A 416 42.64 4.08 24.64
N LYS A 417 43.74 3.40 24.94
CA LYS A 417 43.87 2.62 26.19
C LYS A 417 43.88 3.52 27.43
N TYR A 418 44.64 4.61 27.42
CA TYR A 418 44.72 5.53 28.58
C TYR A 418 43.41 6.29 28.83
N SER A 419 42.73 6.69 27.75
CA SER A 419 41.41 7.32 27.83
C SER A 419 40.28 6.34 28.10
N LYS A 420 40.56 5.03 28.19
CA LYS A 420 39.53 3.97 28.27
C LYS A 420 38.48 4.10 27.16
N GLY A 421 38.92 4.51 25.97
CA GLY A 421 38.09 4.66 24.77
C GLY A 421 37.36 6.00 24.65
N THR A 422 37.58 6.96 25.54
CA THR A 422 36.88 8.25 25.50
C THR A 422 37.59 9.34 24.70
N ALA A 423 38.83 9.16 24.26
CA ALA A 423 39.52 10.20 23.49
C ALA A 423 38.94 10.38 22.08
N ASP A 424 38.78 11.62 21.63
CA ASP A 424 38.46 11.92 20.23
C ASP A 424 39.64 11.52 19.32
N VAL A 425 39.48 10.42 18.59
CA VAL A 425 40.53 9.83 17.75
C VAL A 425 41.06 10.80 16.69
N LYS A 426 40.19 11.67 16.14
CA LYS A 426 40.60 12.61 15.09
C LYS A 426 41.49 13.69 15.68
N LYS A 427 41.10 14.28 16.80
CA LYS A 427 41.94 15.25 17.51
C LYS A 427 43.25 14.63 18.01
N VAL A 428 43.22 13.40 18.52
CA VAL A 428 44.43 12.67 18.93
C VAL A 428 45.38 12.49 17.75
N HIS A 429 44.87 12.10 16.58
CA HIS A 429 45.67 11.97 15.37
C HIS A 429 46.28 13.32 14.95
N ASP A 430 45.50 14.40 14.95
CA ASP A 430 45.99 15.74 14.60
C ASP A 430 47.07 16.25 15.58
N LEU A 431 46.89 16.00 16.88
CA LEU A 431 47.88 16.32 17.92
C LEU A 431 49.17 15.49 17.75
N LEU A 432 49.04 14.19 17.46
CA LEU A 432 50.18 13.33 17.19
C LEU A 432 50.96 13.79 15.96
N GLN A 433 50.28 14.16 14.87
CA GLN A 433 50.93 14.73 13.71
C GLN A 433 51.68 16.01 14.09
N LYS A 434 51.01 16.96 14.76
CA LYS A 434 51.61 18.24 15.17
C LYS A 434 52.83 18.08 16.09
N LYS A 435 52.89 17.04 16.93
CA LYS A 435 54.02 16.80 17.84
C LYS A 435 55.17 15.98 17.24
N LEU A 436 54.91 15.25 16.14
CA LEU A 436 55.86 14.32 15.54
C LEU A 436 56.38 14.77 14.16
N THR A 437 55.79 15.83 13.59
CA THR A 437 56.41 16.67 12.55
C THR A 437 57.13 17.82 13.23
#